data_AF-A0A971WAB3-F1
#
_entry.id   AF-A0A971WAB3-F1
#
_cell.length_a   1.000
_cell.length_b   1.000
_cell.length_c   1.000
_cell.angle_alpha   90.00
_cell.angle_beta   90.00
_cell.angle_gamma   90.00
#
_symmetry.space_group_name_H-M   'P 1'
#
loop_
_entity.id
_entity.type
_entity.pdbx_description
1 polymer ?
#
loop_
_entity_poly.entity_id
_entity_poly.type
_entity_poly.pdbx_seq_one_letter_code
_entity_poly.pdbx_strand_id
1 'polypeptide(L)'
;MDEDSRLQYEEDAPKNTKHKEEITLEQSNPEPEFFLGIYGDRIAVYSRRSTGEVILEEVLPYPVKNVYYDELTRGIPFLNQEEKLSLLENLTS
;
A
#
# COMPACT_ATOMS: atom_id res chain seq x y z
N MET A 1 -31.74 -63.09 -14.45
CA MET A 1 -32.33 -62.79 -15.76
C MET A 1 -33.00 -61.44 -15.61
N ASP A 2 -32.48 -60.31 -16.07
CA ASP A 2 -31.33 -60.01 -16.93
C ASP A 2 -30.87 -58.56 -16.62
N GLU A 3 -29.68 -58.22 -17.10
CA GLU A 3 -29.01 -56.92 -16.97
C GLU A 3 -29.82 -55.74 -17.52
N ASP A 4 -29.61 -54.53 -16.98
CA ASP A 4 -29.03 -53.44 -17.77
C ASP A 4 -28.55 -52.29 -16.89
N SER A 5 -27.27 -51.96 -17.05
CA SER A 5 -26.64 -50.75 -16.53
C SER A 5 -27.08 -49.54 -17.33
N ARG A 6 -27.38 -48.40 -16.67
CA ARG A 6 -26.86 -47.10 -17.13
C ARG A 6 -26.97 -46.00 -16.07
N LEU A 7 -25.80 -45.59 -15.60
CA LEU A 7 -25.51 -44.27 -15.05
C LEU A 7 -26.00 -43.17 -16.00
N GLN A 8 -26.68 -42.14 -15.47
CA GLN A 8 -26.58 -40.78 -16.01
C GLN A 8 -26.58 -39.73 -14.88
N TYR A 9 -25.36 -39.24 -14.64
CA TYR A 9 -24.90 -37.86 -14.46
C TYR A 9 -25.55 -36.89 -13.45
N GLU A 10 -24.62 -36.27 -12.73
CA GLU A 10 -24.67 -35.01 -11.97
C GLU A 10 -25.51 -33.91 -12.62
N GLU A 11 -26.25 -33.18 -11.80
CA GLU A 11 -26.30 -31.72 -11.96
C GLU A 11 -26.25 -31.07 -10.57
N ASP A 12 -25.03 -30.65 -10.25
CA ASP A 12 -24.68 -29.78 -9.14
C ASP A 12 -25.18 -28.35 -9.45
N ALA A 13 -26.08 -27.80 -8.64
CA ALA A 13 -26.28 -26.35 -8.54
C ALA A 13 -27.08 -25.94 -7.29
N PRO A 14 -26.45 -25.73 -6.12
CA PRO A 14 -27.09 -25.07 -5.01
C PRO A 14 -27.27 -23.56 -5.27
N LYS A 15 -28.54 -23.15 -5.32
CA LYS A 15 -29.12 -21.84 -4.96
C LYS A 15 -28.10 -20.71 -4.70
N ASN A 16 -27.96 -19.83 -5.71
CA ASN A 16 -27.40 -18.49 -5.57
C ASN A 16 -28.21 -17.69 -4.53
N THR A 17 -27.79 -17.78 -3.27
CA THR A 17 -28.31 -17.00 -2.16
C THR A 17 -27.54 -15.70 -2.12
N LYS A 18 -28.27 -14.63 -2.46
CA LYS A 18 -27.97 -13.22 -2.26
C LYS A 18 -26.86 -12.99 -1.21
N HIS A 19 -25.62 -12.81 -1.68
CA HIS A 19 -24.60 -12.11 -0.91
C HIS A 19 -25.04 -10.66 -0.81
N LYS A 20 -25.77 -10.38 0.26
CA LYS A 20 -25.87 -9.06 0.83
C LYS A 20 -24.50 -8.83 1.46
N GLU A 21 -23.57 -8.28 0.69
CA GLU A 21 -22.33 -7.72 1.24
C GLU A 21 -22.74 -6.57 2.15
N GLU A 22 -22.98 -6.94 3.40
CA GLU A 22 -22.85 -6.07 4.56
C GLU A 22 -21.41 -5.60 4.53
N ILE A 23 -21.21 -4.38 4.01
CA ILE A 23 -19.95 -3.66 4.08
C ILE A 23 -19.77 -3.35 5.57
N THR A 24 -19.19 -4.29 6.30
CA THR A 24 -18.61 -4.05 7.62
C THR A 24 -17.60 -2.94 7.37
N LEU A 25 -17.96 -1.73 7.77
CA LEU A 25 -17.03 -0.61 7.85
C LEU A 25 -16.05 -0.98 8.97
N GLU A 26 -15.12 -1.88 8.67
CA GLU A 26 -13.96 -2.13 9.51
C GLU A 26 -13.36 -0.76 9.75
N GLN A 27 -13.30 -0.39 11.03
CA GLN A 27 -12.67 0.81 11.52
C GLN A 27 -11.22 0.75 11.06
N SER A 28 -10.99 1.31 9.88
CA SER A 28 -9.68 1.46 9.28
C SER A 28 -9.01 2.48 10.17
N ASN A 29 -8.29 2.00 11.17
CA ASN A 29 -7.24 2.79 11.78
C ASN A 29 -6.36 3.21 10.59
N PRO A 30 -6.35 4.49 10.18
CA PRO A 30 -5.59 4.85 9.02
C PRO A 30 -4.13 4.63 9.42
N GLU A 31 -3.50 3.65 8.77
CA GLU A 31 -2.08 3.39 8.95
C GLU A 31 -1.32 4.69 8.66
N PRO A 32 -0.23 4.97 9.39
CA PRO A 32 0.54 6.18 9.15
C PRO A 32 1.05 6.19 7.70
N GLU A 33 0.78 7.28 6.98
CA GLU A 33 1.27 7.46 5.61
C GLU A 33 2.74 7.88 5.65
N PHE A 34 3.63 7.12 5.03
CA PHE A 34 5.05 7.44 4.96
C PHE A 34 5.40 8.21 3.69
N PHE A 35 6.31 9.17 3.80
CA PHE A 35 6.80 9.93 2.66
C PHE A 35 8.25 10.41 2.86
N LEU A 36 8.98 10.57 1.76
CA LEU A 36 10.30 11.19 1.73
C LEU A 36 10.17 12.71 1.64
N GLY A 37 10.91 13.42 2.46
CA GLY A 37 10.96 14.88 2.49
C GLY A 37 12.38 15.42 2.67
N ILE A 38 12.47 16.72 2.93
CA ILE A 38 13.73 17.42 3.17
C ILE A 38 13.85 17.77 4.65
N TYR A 39 14.96 17.38 5.25
CA TYR A 39 15.37 17.85 6.57
C TYR A 39 16.75 18.52 6.47
N GLY A 40 16.75 19.86 6.49
CA GLY A 40 17.96 20.65 6.26
C GLY A 40 18.45 20.50 4.82
N ASP A 41 19.62 19.91 4.64
CA ASP A 41 20.27 19.62 3.36
C ASP A 41 20.17 18.13 2.96
N ARG A 42 19.41 17.32 3.70
CA ARG A 42 19.32 15.86 3.53
C ARG A 42 17.91 15.38 3.28
N ILE A 43 17.82 14.20 2.69
CA ILE A 43 16.56 13.45 2.55
C ILE A 43 16.19 12.87 3.91
N ALA A 44 14.90 12.92 4.25
CA ALA A 44 14.36 12.35 5.47
C ALA A 44 13.06 11.59 5.21
N VAL A 45 12.75 10.65 6.08
CA VAL A 45 11.46 9.95 6.11
C VAL A 45 10.57 10.63 7.13
N TYR A 46 9.35 10.92 6.71
CA TYR A 46 8.29 11.43 7.55
C TYR A 46 7.13 10.45 7.56
N SER A 47 6.40 10.43 8.67
CA SER A 47 5.09 9.79 8.77
C SER A 47 4.01 10.83 9.02
N ARG A 48 2.84 10.65 8.41
CA ARG A 48 1.64 11.45 8.68
C ARG A 48 0.63 10.57 9.40
N ARG A 49 0.25 11.00 10.61
CA ARG A 49 -0.80 10.35 11.40
C ARG A 49 -2.19 10.75 10.92
N SER A 50 -3.20 9.99 11.35
CA SER A 50 -4.64 10.29 11.18
C SER A 50 -5.01 11.71 11.59
N THR A 51 -4.32 12.24 12.60
CA THR A 51 -4.54 13.57 13.17
C THR A 51 -4.03 14.70 12.27
N GLY A 52 -3.32 14.37 11.18
CA GLY A 52 -2.60 15.33 10.34
C GLY A 52 -1.22 15.71 10.89
N GLU A 53 -0.84 15.18 12.06
CA GLU A 53 0.49 15.38 12.64
C GLU A 53 1.56 14.74 11.75
N VAL A 54 2.60 15.50 11.43
CA VAL A 54 3.77 15.03 10.66
C VAL A 54 4.93 14.81 11.61
N ILE A 55 5.49 13.62 11.59
CA ILE A 55 6.59 13.19 12.46
C ILE A 55 7.79 12.85 11.60
N LEU A 56 8.97 13.35 12.00
CA LEU A 56 10.25 12.97 11.42
C LEU A 56 10.64 11.59 11.97
N GLU A 57 10.68 10.58 11.11
CA GLU A 57 11.00 9.19 11.48
C GLU A 57 12.50 8.91 11.36
N GLU A 58 13.11 9.31 10.24
CA GLU A 58 14.50 8.97 9.92
C GLU A 58 15.14 10.10 9.09
N VAL A 59 16.39 10.48 9.39
CA VAL A 59 17.17 11.36 8.50
C VAL A 59 18.20 10.50 7.78
N LEU A 60 18.11 10.47 6.45
CA LEU A 60 18.98 9.64 5.63
C LEU A 60 20.31 10.35 5.35
N PRO A 61 21.40 9.60 5.13
CA PRO A 61 22.72 10.17 4.85
C PRO A 61 22.87 10.67 3.40
N TYR A 62 21.76 10.93 2.70
CA TYR A 62 21.76 11.34 1.31
C TYR A 62 21.50 12.85 1.19
N PRO A 63 22.38 13.61 0.52
CA PRO A 63 22.14 15.02 0.27
C PRO A 63 21.00 15.21 -0.74
N VAL A 64 20.21 16.27 -0.56
CA VAL A 64 19.17 16.62 -1.53
C VAL A 64 19.80 17.17 -2.80
N LYS A 65 19.46 16.59 -3.95
CA LYS A 65 19.82 17.17 -5.25
C LYS A 65 18.83 18.25 -5.63
N ASN A 66 19.34 19.38 -6.15
CA ASN A 66 18.50 20.51 -6.56
C ASN A 66 17.39 20.12 -7.55
N VAL A 67 17.62 19.14 -8.42
CA VAL A 67 16.62 18.67 -9.40
C VAL A 67 15.40 18.00 -8.77
N TYR A 68 15.56 17.44 -7.56
CA TYR A 68 14.49 16.76 -6.82
C TYR A 68 14.01 17.57 -5.61
N TYR A 69 14.51 18.79 -5.43
CA TYR A 69 14.20 19.63 -4.28
C TYR A 69 12.70 19.94 -4.20
N ASP A 70 12.07 20.30 -5.32
CA ASP A 70 10.64 20.59 -5.35
C ASP A 70 9.78 19.37 -5.03
N GLU A 71 10.17 18.19 -5.52
CA GLU A 71 9.44 16.93 -5.27
C GLU A 71 9.56 16.51 -3.80
N LEU A 72 10.76 16.54 -3.25
CA LEU A 72 11.01 16.24 -1.84
C LEU A 72 10.38 17.29 -0.91
N THR A 73 10.28 18.55 -1.33
CA THR A 73 9.56 19.57 -0.55
C THR A 73 8.06 19.29 -0.48
N ARG A 74 7.47 18.73 -1.54
CA ARG A 74 6.06 18.31 -1.56
C ARG A 74 5.80 17.04 -0.75
N GLY A 75 6.83 16.22 -0.58
CA GLY A 75 6.75 14.91 0.04
C GLY A 75 6.44 13.84 -0.99
N ILE A 76 7.30 12.83 -1.09
CA ILE A 76 7.12 11.70 -2.02
C ILE A 76 6.61 10.50 -1.20
N PRO A 77 5.33 10.12 -1.31
CA PRO A 77 4.77 9.01 -0.56
C PRO A 77 5.41 7.68 -0.99
N PHE A 78 5.50 6.74 -0.05
CA PHE A 78 5.90 5.37 -0.33
C PHE A 78 5.15 4.39 0.59
N LEU A 79 4.85 3.21 0.07
CA LEU A 79 4.04 2.19 0.74
C LEU A 79 4.88 1.21 1.55
N ASN A 80 6.11 0.94 1.12
CA ASN A 80 6.97 -0.06 1.73
C ASN A 80 8.45 0.25 1.53
N GLN A 81 9.30 -0.56 2.17
CA GLN A 81 10.74 -0.33 2.16
C GLN A 81 11.39 -0.56 0.79
N GLU A 82 10.85 -1.44 -0.05
CA GLU A 82 11.34 -1.66 -1.41
C GLU A 82 11.11 -0.41 -2.27
N GLU A 83 9.92 0.18 -2.21
CA GLU A 83 9.60 1.43 -2.90
C GLU A 83 10.46 2.60 -2.37
N LYS A 84 10.66 2.68 -1.04
CA LYS A 84 11.57 3.66 -0.43
C LYS A 84 12.97 3.57 -1.06
N LEU A 85 13.52 2.36 -1.16
CA LEU A 85 14.85 2.15 -1.72
C LEU A 85 14.92 2.51 -3.20
N SER A 86 13.92 2.11 -4.00
CA SER A 86 13.83 2.46 -5.42
C SER A 86 13.76 3.98 -5.64
N LEU A 87 12.97 4.69 -4.83
CA LEU A 87 12.94 6.16 -4.85
C LEU A 87 14.31 6.74 -4.50
N LEU A 88 14.96 6.23 -3.45
CA LEU A 88 16.29 6.72 -3.06
C LEU A 88 17.35 6.47 -4.12
N GLU A 89 17.35 5.32 -4.80
CA GLU A 89 18.24 5.05 -5.92
C GLU A 89 18.06 6.11 -7.02
N ASN A 90 16.82 6.42 -7.40
CA ASN A 90 16.54 7.46 -8.39
C ASN A 90 16.95 8.86 -7.93
N LEU A 91 16.73 9.20 -6.65
CA LEU A 91 17.04 10.51 -6.10
C LEU A 91 18.54 10.73 -5.86
N THR A 92 19.31 9.65 -5.71
CA THR A 92 20.72 9.69 -5.34
C THR A 92 21.68 9.31 -6.47
N SER A 93 21.21 8.67 -7.55
CA SER A 93 21.96 8.39 -8.79
C SER A 93 22.30 9.67 -9.54
#